data_AF-E6VB92-F1
#
_entry.id   AF-E6VB92-F1
#
_cell.length_a   1.000
_cell.length_b   1.000
_cell.length_c   1.000
_cell.angle_alpha   90.00
_cell.angle_beta   90.00
_cell.angle_gamma   90.00
#
_symmetry.space_group_name_H-M   'P 1'
#
loop_
_entity.id
_entity.type
_entity.pdbx_description
1 polymer ?
#
loop_
_entity_poly.entity_id
_entity_poly.type
_entity_poly.pdbx_seq_one_letter_code
_entity_poly.pdbx_strand_id
1 'polypeptide(L)'
;MSTADDMDDMDDTDDMETWLLEAGDAIIEKKAAQGEASLSPPERAIYCMWALDYAVRNAGSLDALEDVHETAIEELAAFARAQKIDMLSTLLDMAADEDEEAFVDAYYEQFDTACTELRRLNETRH
;
A
#
# COMPACT_ATOMS: atom_id res chain seq x y z
N MET A 1 37.62 -25.78 -4.62
CA MET A 1 36.21 -26.04 -4.28
C MET A 1 36.00 -25.61 -2.84
N SER A 2 35.40 -24.45 -2.65
CA SER A 2 34.56 -24.07 -1.51
C SER A 2 33.87 -22.78 -1.93
N THR A 3 32.66 -22.94 -2.44
CA THR A 3 31.65 -21.92 -2.68
C THR A 3 30.71 -21.96 -1.49
N ALA A 4 30.69 -20.89 -0.69
CA ALA A 4 29.60 -20.51 0.20
C ALA A 4 30.12 -19.34 1.05
N ASP A 5 29.97 -18.13 0.55
CA ASP A 5 29.81 -16.93 1.39
C ASP A 5 29.21 -15.84 0.48
N ASP A 6 28.20 -15.16 1.01
CA ASP A 6 27.53 -13.96 0.48
C ASP A 6 26.49 -14.15 -0.65
N MET A 7 25.37 -14.80 -0.32
CA MET A 7 24.06 -14.60 -0.99
C MET A 7 22.96 -14.54 0.08
N ASP A 8 23.08 -13.60 1.02
CA ASP A 8 22.05 -13.28 2.02
C ASP A 8 21.91 -11.75 2.10
N ASP A 9 21.69 -11.14 0.94
CA ASP A 9 21.29 -9.73 0.80
C ASP A 9 20.28 -9.63 -0.36
N MET A 10 19.39 -10.63 -0.43
CA MET A 10 18.28 -10.67 -1.38
C MET A 10 17.02 -10.26 -0.62
N ASP A 11 16.78 -8.95 -0.64
CA ASP A 11 15.45 -8.37 -0.85
C ASP A 11 14.57 -8.12 0.39
N ASP A 12 14.97 -7.18 1.26
CA ASP A 12 14.04 -6.53 2.20
C ASP A 12 12.88 -5.80 1.45
N THR A 13 13.05 -5.47 0.17
CA THR A 13 12.04 -4.82 -0.68
C THR A 13 10.91 -5.77 -1.14
N ASP A 14 11.21 -7.07 -1.35
CA ASP A 14 10.23 -8.12 -1.69
C ASP A 14 9.27 -8.41 -0.52
N ASP A 15 9.72 -8.19 0.72
CA ASP A 15 8.96 -8.53 1.93
C ASP A 15 7.67 -7.68 2.05
N MET A 16 7.75 -6.38 1.76
CA MET A 16 6.57 -5.50 1.85
C MET A 16 5.67 -5.62 0.63
N GLU A 17 6.23 -5.90 -0.56
CA GLU A 17 5.43 -6.20 -1.74
C GLU A 17 4.62 -7.49 -1.55
N THR A 18 5.29 -8.56 -1.12
CA THR A 18 4.65 -9.85 -0.82
C THR A 18 3.57 -9.68 0.25
N TRP A 19 3.88 -8.96 1.33
CA TRP A 19 2.91 -8.68 2.38
C TRP A 19 1.67 -7.94 1.85
N LEU A 20 1.85 -6.89 1.05
CA LEU A 20 0.75 -6.10 0.52
C LEU A 20 -0.14 -6.94 -0.41
N LEU A 21 0.45 -7.79 -1.25
CA LEU A 21 -0.28 -8.71 -2.13
C LEU A 21 -1.11 -9.72 -1.34
N GLU A 22 -0.52 -10.40 -0.36
CA GLU A 22 -1.22 -11.39 0.46
C GLU A 22 -2.32 -10.76 1.34
N ALA A 23 -2.02 -9.63 1.97
CA ALA A 23 -2.98 -8.91 2.81
C ALA A 23 -4.13 -8.34 1.97
N GLY A 24 -3.82 -7.79 0.79
CA GLY A 24 -4.80 -7.29 -0.17
C GLY A 24 -5.73 -8.40 -0.64
N ASP A 25 -5.19 -9.56 -1.03
CA ASP A 25 -5.98 -10.72 -1.48
C ASP A 25 -6.96 -11.20 -0.39
N ALA A 26 -6.48 -11.38 0.84
CA ALA A 26 -7.33 -11.76 1.97
C ALA A 26 -8.48 -10.76 2.23
N ILE A 27 -8.23 -9.46 2.06
CA ILE A 27 -9.24 -8.41 2.22
C ILE A 27 -10.24 -8.41 1.06
N ILE A 28 -9.78 -8.64 -0.18
CA ILE A 28 -10.64 -8.78 -1.36
C ILE A 28 -11.57 -9.99 -1.20
N GLU A 29 -11.05 -11.14 -0.76
CA GLU A 29 -11.85 -12.32 -0.47
C GLU A 29 -12.89 -12.04 0.61
N LYS A 30 -12.51 -11.38 1.71
CA LYS A 30 -13.42 -10.98 2.79
C LYS A 30 -14.51 -10.02 2.27
N LYS A 31 -14.14 -8.99 1.51
CA LYS A 31 -15.06 -8.02 0.90
C LYS A 31 -16.04 -8.73 -0.02
N ALA A 32 -15.58 -9.69 -0.84
CA ALA A 32 -16.44 -10.47 -1.74
C ALA A 32 -17.42 -11.38 -0.98
N ALA A 33 -16.97 -12.01 0.11
CA ALA A 33 -17.79 -12.95 0.88
C ALA A 33 -18.79 -12.27 1.83
N GLN A 34 -18.43 -11.13 2.43
CA GLN A 34 -19.16 -10.51 3.54
C GLN A 34 -19.62 -9.08 3.25
N GLY A 35 -19.23 -8.52 2.11
CA GLY A 35 -19.49 -7.13 1.75
C GLY A 35 -18.49 -6.16 2.36
N GLU A 36 -18.42 -4.97 1.79
CA GLU A 36 -17.46 -3.92 2.19
C GLU A 36 -17.62 -3.44 3.63
N ALA A 37 -18.86 -3.41 4.15
CA ALA A 37 -19.13 -3.02 5.53
C ALA A 37 -18.51 -3.98 6.58
N SER A 38 -18.04 -5.16 6.15
CA SER A 38 -17.32 -6.10 7.02
C SER A 38 -15.85 -5.71 7.27
N LEU A 39 -15.31 -4.79 6.48
CA LEU A 39 -13.92 -4.35 6.58
C LEU A 39 -13.76 -3.34 7.72
N SER A 40 -12.79 -3.61 8.58
CA SER A 40 -12.33 -2.66 9.58
C SER A 40 -11.59 -1.48 8.92
N PRO A 41 -11.40 -0.35 9.63
CA PRO A 41 -10.69 0.80 9.07
C PRO A 41 -9.26 0.48 8.56
N PRO A 42 -8.43 -0.30 9.28
CA PRO A 42 -7.12 -0.70 8.75
C PRO A 42 -7.20 -1.61 7.52
N GLU A 43 -8.16 -2.54 7.47
CA GLU A 43 -8.36 -3.40 6.27
C GLU A 43 -8.76 -2.55 5.05
N ARG A 44 -9.64 -1.56 5.24
CA ARG A 44 -9.97 -0.62 4.16
C ARG A 44 -8.75 0.17 3.69
N ALA A 45 -7.90 0.61 4.61
CA ALA A 45 -6.67 1.32 4.27
C ALA A 45 -5.68 0.42 3.51
N ILE A 46 -5.51 -0.85 3.92
CA ILE A 46 -4.69 -1.82 3.19
C ILE A 46 -5.24 -2.07 1.79
N TYR A 47 -6.56 -2.20 1.63
CA TYR A 47 -7.19 -2.33 0.32
C TYR A 47 -6.94 -1.10 -0.58
N CYS A 48 -7.01 0.11 -0.02
CA CYS A 48 -6.69 1.33 -0.77
C CYS A 48 -5.20 1.37 -1.18
N MET A 49 -4.29 0.96 -0.29
CA MET A 49 -2.87 0.87 -0.60
C MET A 49 -2.59 -0.18 -1.68
N TRP A 50 -3.27 -1.33 -1.63
CA TRP A 50 -3.18 -2.37 -2.66
C TRP A 50 -3.69 -1.88 -4.02
N ALA A 51 -4.80 -1.13 -4.05
CA ALA A 51 -5.34 -0.55 -5.28
C ALA A 51 -4.38 0.50 -5.86
N LEU A 52 -3.78 1.33 -5.02
CA LEU A 52 -2.77 2.31 -5.41
C LEU A 52 -1.52 1.62 -5.98
N ASP A 53 -1.04 0.57 -5.33
CA ASP A 53 0.10 -0.21 -5.81
C ASP A 53 -0.17 -0.86 -7.16
N TYR A 54 -1.37 -1.41 -7.33
CA TYR A 54 -1.82 -1.93 -8.62
C TYR A 54 -1.76 -0.84 -9.71
N ALA A 55 -2.26 0.36 -9.44
CA ALA A 55 -2.23 1.46 -10.40
C ALA A 55 -0.79 1.87 -10.76
N VAL A 56 0.08 2.05 -9.77
CA VAL A 56 1.46 2.53 -9.96
C VAL A 56 2.37 1.47 -10.57
N ARG A 57 2.40 0.25 -10.00
CA ARG A 57 3.38 -0.79 -10.38
C ARG A 57 2.91 -1.74 -11.47
N ASN A 58 1.61 -2.08 -11.49
CA ASN A 58 1.08 -3.07 -12.43
C ASN A 58 0.46 -2.44 -13.69
N ALA A 59 -0.37 -1.42 -13.50
CA ALA A 59 -1.02 -0.72 -14.62
C ALA A 59 -0.14 0.40 -15.20
N GLY A 60 0.79 0.95 -14.41
CA GLY A 60 1.70 2.02 -14.81
C GLY A 60 1.03 3.37 -15.02
N SER A 61 -0.15 3.60 -14.43
CA SER A 61 -0.89 4.85 -14.49
C SER A 61 -1.88 4.94 -13.32
N LEU A 62 -1.99 6.13 -12.72
CA LEU A 62 -3.01 6.42 -11.72
C LEU A 62 -4.45 6.39 -12.28
N ASP A 63 -4.64 6.53 -13.59
CA ASP A 63 -5.97 6.39 -14.22
C ASP A 63 -6.59 5.02 -13.94
N ALA A 64 -5.77 3.97 -13.82
CA ALA A 64 -6.24 2.62 -13.51
C ALA A 64 -6.79 2.49 -12.08
N LEU A 65 -6.50 3.47 -11.21
CA LEU A 65 -7.04 3.50 -9.86
C LEU A 65 -8.55 3.74 -9.86
N GLU A 66 -9.07 4.53 -10.81
CA GLU A 66 -10.51 4.82 -10.92
C GLU A 66 -11.33 3.56 -11.19
N ASP A 67 -10.78 2.65 -12.01
CA ASP A 67 -11.42 1.36 -12.34
C ASP A 67 -11.43 0.38 -11.16
N VAL A 68 -10.49 0.52 -10.22
CA VAL A 68 -10.33 -0.40 -9.08
C VAL A 68 -11.02 0.14 -7.83
N HIS A 69 -10.72 1.39 -7.46
CA HIS A 69 -11.27 2.07 -6.29
C HIS A 69 -11.05 3.60 -6.40
N GLU A 70 -12.01 4.31 -7.00
CA GLU A 70 -11.93 5.75 -7.32
C GLU A 70 -11.52 6.65 -6.14
N THR A 71 -11.92 6.29 -4.92
CA THR A 71 -11.66 7.08 -3.70
C THR A 71 -10.43 6.60 -2.91
N ALA A 72 -9.61 5.70 -3.46
CA ALA A 72 -8.51 5.06 -2.72
C ALA A 72 -7.52 6.05 -2.10
N ILE A 73 -7.03 7.03 -2.88
CA ILE A 73 -6.07 8.04 -2.38
C ILE A 73 -6.72 8.88 -1.28
N GLU A 74 -7.95 9.35 -1.47
CA GLU A 74 -8.66 10.18 -0.49
C GLU A 74 -8.92 9.43 0.82
N GLU A 75 -9.38 8.18 0.72
CA GLU A 75 -9.65 7.32 1.88
C GLU A 75 -8.38 6.97 2.64
N LEU A 76 -7.32 6.62 1.92
CA LEU A 76 -6.03 6.28 2.52
C LEU A 76 -5.41 7.50 3.19
N ALA A 77 -5.50 8.68 2.57
CA ALA A 77 -4.98 9.93 3.12
C ALA A 77 -5.77 10.35 4.37
N ALA A 78 -7.10 10.20 4.37
CA ALA A 78 -7.92 10.45 5.53
C ALA A 78 -7.57 9.50 6.69
N PHE A 79 -7.35 8.22 6.40
CA PHE A 79 -6.93 7.24 7.39
C PHE A 79 -5.53 7.55 7.96
N ALA A 80 -4.56 7.82 7.09
CA ALA A 80 -3.17 8.11 7.46
C ALA A 80 -3.09 9.32 8.40
N ARG A 81 -3.79 10.42 8.06
CA ARG A 81 -3.87 11.61 8.92
C ARG A 81 -4.56 11.32 10.26
N ALA A 82 -5.63 10.51 10.26
CA ALA A 82 -6.34 10.14 11.49
C ALA A 82 -5.49 9.26 12.43
N GLN A 83 -4.65 8.40 11.87
CA GLN A 83 -3.73 7.54 12.64
C GLN A 83 -2.36 8.17 12.91
N LYS A 84 -2.10 9.37 12.35
CA LYS A 84 -0.81 10.09 12.43
C LYS A 84 0.35 9.27 11.85
N ILE A 85 0.13 8.76 10.65
CA ILE A 85 1.14 8.05 9.85
C ILE A 85 1.84 9.11 9.00
N ASP A 86 3.02 9.54 9.42
CA ASP A 86 3.66 10.73 8.84
C ASP A 86 4.13 10.49 7.39
N MET A 87 4.76 9.35 7.10
CA MET A 87 5.28 9.07 5.76
C MET A 87 4.15 8.87 4.75
N LEU A 88 3.20 7.99 5.07
CA LEU A 88 2.06 7.72 4.19
C LEU A 88 1.21 8.98 3.94
N SER A 89 1.01 9.83 4.95
CA SER A 89 0.27 11.09 4.76
C SER A 89 1.01 12.02 3.80
N THR A 90 2.33 12.15 3.95
CA THR A 90 3.17 13.00 3.08
C THR A 90 3.17 12.49 1.64
N LEU A 91 3.27 11.18 1.45
CA LEU A 91 3.21 10.55 0.12
C LEU A 91 1.88 10.84 -0.59
N LEU A 92 0.76 10.75 0.12
CA LEU A 92 -0.57 10.96 -0.45
C LEU A 92 -0.93 12.43 -0.64
N ASP A 93 -0.31 13.34 0.09
CA ASP A 93 -0.40 14.79 -0.19
C ASP A 93 0.22 15.09 -1.56
N MET A 94 1.34 14.46 -1.92
CA MET A 94 1.97 14.63 -3.25
C MET A 94 1.09 14.11 -4.39
N ALA A 95 0.34 13.02 -4.18
CA ALA A 95 -0.61 12.51 -5.17
C ALA A 95 -1.71 13.54 -5.54
N ALA A 96 -1.99 14.50 -4.65
CA ALA A 96 -2.98 15.54 -4.86
C ALA A 96 -2.41 16.80 -5.56
N ASP A 97 -1.09 16.95 -5.66
CA ASP A 97 -0.41 18.16 -6.16
C ASP A 97 -0.23 18.18 -7.71
N GLU A 98 -0.94 17.31 -8.45
CA GLU A 98 -0.95 17.21 -9.93
C GLU A 98 0.42 16.87 -10.59
N ASP A 99 1.44 16.52 -9.82
CA ASP A 99 2.75 16.06 -10.31
C ASP A 99 2.89 14.53 -10.16
N GLU A 100 2.30 13.80 -11.11
CA GLU A 100 2.28 12.33 -11.09
C GLU A 100 3.68 11.71 -11.16
N GLU A 101 4.61 12.30 -11.93
CA GLU A 101 5.99 11.79 -12.04
C GLU A 101 6.73 11.90 -10.71
N ALA A 102 6.65 13.06 -10.05
CA ALA A 102 7.22 13.24 -8.71
C ALA A 102 6.57 12.33 -7.66
N PHE A 103 5.25 12.13 -7.74
CA PHE A 103 4.54 11.20 -6.88
C PHE A 103 5.01 9.76 -7.08
N VAL A 104 5.13 9.28 -8.32
CA VAL A 104 5.55 7.91 -8.63
C VAL A 104 6.99 7.66 -8.16
N ASP A 105 7.91 8.60 -8.39
CA ASP A 105 9.28 8.50 -7.91
C ASP A 105 9.32 8.39 -6.38
N ALA A 106 8.59 9.27 -5.68
CA ALA A 106 8.49 9.22 -4.23
C ALA A 106 7.77 7.95 -3.73
N TYR A 107 6.80 7.44 -4.47
CA TYR A 107 6.10 6.19 -4.15
C TYR A 107 7.06 5.02 -4.12
N TYR A 108 7.90 4.86 -5.14
CA TYR A 108 8.91 3.80 -5.17
C TYR A 108 9.93 3.95 -4.04
N GLU A 109 10.37 5.17 -3.72
CA GLU A 109 11.33 5.40 -2.64
C GLU A 109 10.75 5.12 -1.25
N GLN A 110 9.46 5.44 -1.03
CA GLN A 110 8.84 5.41 0.30
C GLN A 110 7.95 4.19 0.54
N PHE A 111 7.76 3.32 -0.45
CA PHE A 111 6.83 2.19 -0.40
C PHE A 111 7.00 1.31 0.84
N ASP A 112 8.20 0.82 1.12
CA ASP A 112 8.43 -0.09 2.25
C ASP A 112 8.11 0.57 3.59
N THR A 113 8.47 1.84 3.73
CA THR A 113 8.19 2.62 4.93
C THR A 113 6.68 2.79 5.12
N ALA A 114 5.97 3.17 4.05
CA ALA A 114 4.52 3.31 4.05
C ALA A 114 3.81 1.99 4.40
N CYS A 115 4.19 0.88 3.76
CA CYS A 115 3.67 -0.46 4.02
C CYS A 115 3.95 -0.91 5.46
N THR A 116 5.16 -0.67 5.97
CA THR A 116 5.54 -1.02 7.35
C THR A 116 4.67 -0.30 8.38
N GLU A 117 4.43 1.00 8.21
CA GLU A 117 3.57 1.77 9.12
C GLU A 117 2.12 1.26 9.09
N LEU A 118 1.61 0.95 7.90
CA LEU A 118 0.25 0.43 7.73
C LEU A 118 0.08 -0.96 8.34
N ARG A 119 1.05 -1.86 8.12
CA ARG A 119 1.09 -3.20 8.70
C ARG A 119 1.01 -3.18 10.22
N ARG A 120 1.85 -2.33 10.87
CA ARG A 120 1.86 -2.19 12.33
C ARG A 120 0.50 -1.81 12.90
N LEU A 121 -0.24 -0.94 12.22
CA LEU A 121 -1.58 -0.53 12.66
C LEU A 121 -2.61 -1.63 12.55
N ASN A 122 -2.51 -2.49 11.53
CA ASN A 122 -3.38 -3.64 11.37
C ASN A 122 -3.13 -4.69 12.47
N GLU A 123 -1.86 -4.98 12.75
CA GLU A 123 -1.46 -5.96 13.78
C GLU A 123 -1.80 -5.50 15.21
N THR A 124 -1.81 -4.20 15.49
CA THR A 124 -2.11 -3.67 16.84
C THR A 124 -3.60 -3.80 17.23
N ARG A 125 -4.48 -4.20 16.32
CA ARG A 125 -5.94 -4.29 16.56
C ARG A 125 -6.50 -5.71 16.64
N HIS A 126 -5.63 -6.72 16.64
CA HIS A 126 -5.96 -8.12 16.95
C HIS A 126 -5.57 -8.49 18.39
#